data_AF-A0A6G0KCB6-F1
#
_entry.id   AF-A0A6G0KCB6-F1
#
_cell.length_a   1.000
_cell.length_b   1.000
_cell.length_c   1.000
_cell.angle_alpha   90.00
_cell.angle_beta   90.00
_cell.angle_gamma   90.00
#
_symmetry.space_group_name_H-M   'P 1'
#
loop_
_entity.id
_entity.type
_entity.pdbx_description
1 polymer ?
#
loop_
_entity_poly.entity_id
_entity_poly.type
_entity_poly.pdbx_seq_one_letter_code
_entity_poly.pdbx_strand_id
1 'polypeptide(L)'
;MELCPASYDVNADLGYKDNGTVHWGINTNGTCFPKQNAYMGAYLCNAGNTNSECTASSGSTSSGSEFAYQMDAISTDWEVHMAAYLDWVTYSVEWVMGDSGYVRWEVEGQVIFEIPAEALTNPPQDTAQMNPKKIMVEEPMYIIFNVALSSTWGSSPPHAGTGSCRGDGSSSEDNAICDSFPMYMKIDYIRLYQDTSDNTDMAIGCDPSSHPTKQWIEDNIDDYTDTDNPYTAVSGMAFCTSDDDCTVGVSSVITGSCNSDGRCECASDSWTGPRCTEAVSTSDDDNLFGPPILVSILVAVAIIAIAVCIIVYKRWEAKSMSARIQAQEQAAERVKELNKTASMMTEASGTKGEKSASVLFNGDASGSKLDMKEDYNANFA
;
A
#
# COMPACT_ATOMS: atom_id res chain seq x y z
N MET A 1 -21.87 -9.57 49.36
CA MET A 1 -21.24 -10.65 48.59
C MET A 1 -19.78 -10.27 48.51
N GLU A 2 -18.93 -10.99 49.26
CA GLU A 2 -17.49 -10.96 48.99
C GLU A 2 -17.31 -11.46 47.55
N LEU A 3 -16.61 -10.68 46.73
CA LEU A 3 -16.34 -11.03 45.33
C LEU A 3 -15.66 -12.40 45.31
N CYS A 4 -16.29 -13.40 44.69
CA CYS A 4 -15.60 -14.64 44.38
C CYS A 4 -14.38 -14.28 43.50
N PRO A 5 -13.17 -14.76 43.83
CA PRO A 5 -12.02 -14.56 42.96
C PRO A 5 -12.36 -15.09 41.57
N ALA A 6 -12.18 -14.26 40.54
CA ALA A 6 -12.44 -14.64 39.15
C ALA A 6 -11.68 -15.93 38.77
N SER A 7 -10.51 -16.15 39.38
CA SER A 7 -9.63 -17.26 39.05
C SER A 7 -9.83 -18.51 39.91
N TYR A 8 -10.86 -18.67 40.76
CA TYR A 8 -11.03 -19.81 41.71
C TYR A 8 -9.76 -20.24 42.48
N ASP A 9 -8.68 -19.47 42.40
CA ASP A 9 -7.34 -19.80 42.84
C ASP A 9 -7.11 -19.10 44.17
N VAL A 10 -7.01 -19.92 45.21
CA VAL A 10 -6.77 -19.45 46.58
C VAL A 10 -5.40 -18.80 46.77
N ASN A 11 -4.50 -18.94 45.79
CA ASN A 11 -3.16 -18.36 45.76
C ASN A 11 -3.02 -17.24 44.72
N ALA A 12 -4.13 -16.76 44.14
CA ALA A 12 -4.08 -15.58 43.29
C ALA A 12 -3.49 -14.39 44.07
N ASP A 13 -2.60 -13.65 43.43
CA ASP A 13 -2.18 -12.34 43.90
C ASP A 13 -3.41 -11.42 43.85
N LEU A 14 -3.79 -10.90 45.01
CA LEU A 14 -4.88 -9.93 45.18
C LEU A 14 -4.32 -8.56 45.59
N GLY A 15 -3.03 -8.32 45.39
CA GLY A 15 -2.41 -7.00 45.52
C GLY A 15 -2.95 -6.03 44.47
N TYR A 16 -2.67 -4.75 44.62
CA TYR A 16 -3.05 -3.76 43.62
C TYR A 16 -2.17 -3.89 42.37
N LYS A 17 -2.81 -3.87 41.19
CA LYS A 17 -2.14 -3.89 39.88
C LYS A 17 -1.28 -2.65 39.66
N ASP A 18 -1.81 -1.52 40.09
CA ASP A 18 -1.23 -0.18 39.94
C ASP A 18 -1.47 0.63 41.22
N ASN A 19 -1.15 1.93 41.19
CA ASN A 19 -1.50 2.86 42.28
C ASN A 19 -3.02 3.16 42.35
N GLY A 20 -3.86 2.38 41.67
CA GLY A 20 -5.30 2.51 41.60
C GLY A 20 -6.02 1.58 42.57
N THR A 21 -7.22 1.17 42.16
CA THR A 21 -8.12 0.30 42.94
C THR A 21 -8.31 -1.07 42.31
N VAL A 22 -7.59 -1.37 41.23
CA VAL A 22 -7.70 -2.63 40.50
C VAL A 22 -6.75 -3.64 41.13
N HIS A 23 -7.27 -4.82 41.44
CA HIS A 23 -6.48 -5.90 42.00
C HIS A 23 -5.98 -6.84 40.92
N TRP A 24 -4.86 -7.50 41.18
CA TRP A 24 -4.50 -8.71 40.47
C TRP A 24 -5.54 -9.81 40.75
N GLY A 25 -5.61 -10.77 39.82
CA GLY A 25 -6.39 -12.00 39.95
C GLY A 25 -5.62 -13.23 39.49
N ILE A 26 -4.29 -13.13 39.41
CA ILE A 26 -3.39 -14.12 38.80
C ILE A 26 -2.48 -14.76 39.85
N ASN A 27 -2.17 -16.03 39.72
CA ASN A 27 -1.19 -16.71 40.58
C ASN A 27 0.19 -16.66 39.95
N THR A 28 0.97 -15.67 40.39
CA THR A 28 2.34 -15.42 39.92
C THR A 28 3.30 -16.57 40.25
N ASN A 29 2.99 -17.40 41.24
CA ASN A 29 3.81 -18.54 41.66
C ASN A 29 3.39 -19.86 40.97
N GLY A 30 2.34 -19.84 40.15
CA GLY A 30 1.88 -20.99 39.36
C GLY A 30 1.51 -22.24 40.17
N THR A 31 1.19 -22.09 41.45
CA THR A 31 1.09 -23.21 42.40
C THR A 31 -0.21 -24.02 42.29
N CYS A 32 -1.33 -23.41 41.90
CA CYS A 32 -2.66 -24.06 41.86
C CYS A 32 -3.64 -23.36 40.90
N PHE A 33 -3.61 -23.65 39.60
CA PHE A 33 -4.67 -23.16 38.71
C PHE A 33 -5.96 -24.01 38.83
N PRO A 34 -7.16 -23.42 38.80
CA PRO A 34 -8.41 -24.18 38.74
C PRO A 34 -8.64 -24.77 37.33
N LYS A 35 -8.02 -25.91 37.02
CA LYS A 35 -8.14 -26.58 35.71
C LYS A 35 -7.61 -25.76 34.52
N GLN A 36 -6.29 -25.73 34.35
CA GLN A 36 -5.71 -25.46 33.04
C GLN A 36 -5.91 -26.69 32.15
N ASN A 37 -6.83 -26.60 31.18
CA ASN A 37 -6.79 -27.48 30.02
C ASN A 37 -5.89 -26.81 28.98
N ALA A 38 -4.58 -26.93 29.19
CA ALA A 38 -3.61 -26.42 28.24
C ALA A 38 -3.68 -27.28 26.98
N TYR A 39 -3.86 -26.65 25.82
CA TYR A 39 -3.64 -27.32 24.54
C TYR A 39 -2.18 -27.75 24.47
N MET A 40 -1.91 -29.05 24.64
CA MET A 40 -0.56 -29.62 24.65
C MET A 40 0.09 -29.71 23.26
N GLY A 41 -0.37 -28.88 22.33
CA GLY A 41 -0.02 -28.96 20.92
C GLY A 41 -0.73 -30.11 20.19
N ALA A 42 -0.53 -30.15 18.88
CA ALA A 42 -0.89 -31.30 18.06
C ALA A 42 0.17 -31.49 16.99
N TYR A 43 0.54 -32.75 16.74
CA TYR A 43 1.35 -33.08 15.58
C TYR A 43 0.44 -33.20 14.37
N LEU A 44 0.50 -32.22 13.47
CA LEU A 44 -0.34 -32.19 12.28
C LEU A 44 0.41 -32.76 11.08
N CYS A 45 -0.28 -33.63 10.36
CA CYS A 45 0.22 -34.26 9.15
C CYS A 45 -0.81 -34.19 8.03
N ASN A 46 -0.33 -34.05 6.79
CA ASN A 46 -1.19 -34.30 5.64
C ASN A 46 -1.50 -35.79 5.48
N ALA A 47 -2.62 -36.10 4.82
CA ALA A 47 -3.01 -37.48 4.54
C ALA A 47 -1.93 -38.21 3.72
N GLY A 48 -1.44 -39.35 4.23
CA GLY A 48 -0.41 -40.17 3.57
C GLY A 48 1.02 -39.93 4.04
N ASN A 49 1.26 -38.96 4.93
CA ASN A 49 2.57 -38.76 5.54
C ASN A 49 3.01 -40.00 6.34
N THR A 50 4.26 -40.41 6.16
CA THR A 50 4.82 -41.64 6.76
C THR A 50 5.62 -41.39 8.05
N ASN A 51 5.63 -40.15 8.56
CA ASN A 51 6.29 -39.82 9.82
C ASN A 51 5.66 -40.60 11.00
N SER A 52 6.50 -41.10 11.90
CA SER A 52 6.09 -41.94 13.04
C SER A 52 5.16 -41.25 14.03
N GLU A 53 5.19 -39.93 14.10
CA GLU A 53 4.33 -39.12 14.97
C GLU A 53 2.95 -38.84 14.34
N CYS A 54 2.76 -39.16 13.05
CA CYS A 54 1.47 -39.00 12.40
C CYS A 54 0.48 -40.07 12.86
N THR A 55 -0.52 -39.68 13.65
CA THR A 55 -1.66 -40.56 13.93
C THR A 55 -2.46 -40.80 12.66
N ALA A 56 -2.80 -42.07 12.38
CA ALA A 56 -3.58 -42.43 11.22
C ALA A 56 -4.95 -41.74 11.25
N SER A 57 -5.21 -40.91 10.24
CA SER A 57 -6.47 -40.22 9.89
C SER A 57 -6.73 -38.82 10.49
N SER A 58 -6.50 -37.78 9.67
CA SER A 58 -7.48 -36.69 9.43
C SER A 58 -7.06 -35.73 8.31
N GLY A 59 -7.66 -35.87 7.12
CA GLY A 59 -7.97 -34.70 6.27
C GLY A 59 -7.12 -34.41 5.02
N SER A 60 -7.85 -34.13 3.94
CA SER A 60 -7.53 -33.68 2.56
C SER A 60 -6.53 -34.47 1.70
N THR A 61 -7.01 -34.96 0.55
CA THR A 61 -6.24 -35.53 -0.57
C THR A 61 -5.74 -34.47 -1.55
N SER A 62 -5.71 -33.19 -1.15
CA SER A 62 -5.17 -32.12 -1.99
C SER A 62 -3.69 -32.41 -2.22
N SER A 63 -3.30 -32.45 -3.49
CA SER A 63 -1.98 -32.77 -4.03
C SER A 63 -0.87 -31.76 -3.67
N GLY A 64 -1.00 -31.07 -2.55
CA GLY A 64 0.05 -30.22 -1.98
C GLY A 64 1.21 -31.06 -1.46
N SER A 65 2.35 -30.40 -1.25
CA SER A 65 3.55 -30.97 -0.64
C SER A 65 3.23 -31.71 0.66
N GLU A 66 3.97 -32.80 0.93
CA GLU A 66 3.90 -33.48 2.23
C GLU A 66 4.30 -32.50 3.34
N PHE A 67 3.48 -32.39 4.39
CA PHE A 67 3.80 -31.62 5.59
C PHE A 67 3.60 -32.47 6.85
N ALA A 68 4.50 -32.27 7.80
CA ALA A 68 4.36 -32.75 9.17
C ALA A 68 4.99 -31.71 10.10
N TYR A 69 4.21 -31.12 10.99
CA TYR A 69 4.70 -30.12 11.94
C TYR A 69 4.03 -30.23 13.31
N GLN A 70 4.79 -29.92 14.34
CA GLN A 70 4.28 -29.79 15.69
C GLN A 70 3.67 -28.39 15.84
N MET A 71 2.37 -28.32 16.04
CA MET A 71 1.74 -27.12 16.60
C MET A 71 1.98 -27.09 18.09
N ASP A 72 2.38 -25.94 18.59
CA ASP A 72 2.47 -25.66 20.02
C ASP A 72 1.77 -24.33 20.29
N ALA A 73 1.05 -24.25 21.41
CA ALA A 73 0.34 -23.05 21.79
C ALA A 73 0.39 -22.89 23.31
N ILE A 74 0.70 -21.68 23.76
CA ILE A 74 0.48 -21.31 25.16
C ILE A 74 -0.98 -20.95 25.29
N SER A 75 -1.72 -21.74 26.05
CA SER A 75 -3.16 -21.57 26.23
C SER A 75 -3.59 -21.93 27.65
N THR A 76 -4.68 -21.33 28.06
CA THR A 76 -5.43 -21.73 29.25
C THR A 76 -6.91 -21.66 28.92
N ASP A 77 -7.65 -22.67 29.36
CA ASP A 77 -9.10 -22.58 29.40
C ASP A 77 -9.50 -21.88 30.70
N TRP A 78 -10.46 -20.97 30.62
CA TRP A 78 -11.05 -20.32 31.78
C TRP A 78 -12.56 -20.51 31.74
N GLU A 79 -13.14 -20.99 32.84
CA GLU A 79 -14.58 -21.23 32.92
C GLU A 79 -15.33 -19.90 32.74
N VAL A 80 -16.31 -19.88 31.83
CA VAL A 80 -17.10 -18.67 31.56
C VAL A 80 -17.88 -18.27 32.81
N HIS A 81 -17.67 -17.03 33.26
CA HIS A 81 -18.38 -16.48 34.40
C HIS A 81 -19.90 -16.45 34.17
N MET A 82 -20.70 -16.86 35.17
CA MET A 82 -22.16 -16.95 35.06
C MET A 82 -22.82 -15.65 34.59
N ALA A 83 -22.23 -14.49 34.92
CA ALA A 83 -22.71 -13.18 34.46
C ALA A 83 -22.81 -13.09 32.93
N ALA A 84 -21.94 -13.75 32.16
CA ALA A 84 -22.00 -13.73 30.70
C ALA A 84 -23.26 -14.41 30.12
N TYR A 85 -23.96 -15.22 30.92
CA TYR A 85 -25.25 -15.82 30.55
C TYR A 85 -26.46 -15.00 31.03
N LEU A 86 -26.25 -14.04 31.94
CA LEU A 86 -27.32 -13.26 32.57
C LEU A 86 -27.35 -11.81 32.07
N ASP A 87 -26.20 -11.25 31.71
CA ASP A 87 -26.04 -9.87 31.27
C ASP A 87 -24.80 -9.70 30.37
N TRP A 88 -24.55 -8.48 29.91
CA TRP A 88 -23.36 -8.13 29.14
C TRP A 88 -22.11 -8.11 30.03
N VAL A 89 -21.02 -8.67 29.52
CA VAL A 89 -19.71 -8.72 30.19
C VAL A 89 -18.64 -8.17 29.25
N THR A 90 -17.77 -7.33 29.78
CA THR A 90 -16.63 -6.76 29.07
C THR A 90 -15.41 -7.66 29.20
N TYR A 91 -14.98 -8.22 28.07
CA TYR A 91 -13.70 -8.88 27.92
C TYR A 91 -12.69 -7.90 27.32
N SER A 92 -11.45 -7.96 27.78
CA SER A 92 -10.36 -7.14 27.24
C SER A 92 -9.10 -7.97 27.08
N VAL A 93 -8.38 -7.69 26.00
CA VAL A 93 -7.03 -8.23 25.76
C VAL A 93 -6.12 -7.03 25.55
N GLU A 94 -5.07 -6.95 26.36
CA GLU A 94 -4.00 -5.98 26.20
C GLU A 94 -2.77 -6.71 25.66
N TRP A 95 -2.17 -6.16 24.60
CA TRP A 95 -1.04 -6.77 23.91
C TRP A 95 0.08 -5.74 23.79
N VAL A 96 1.18 -5.99 24.49
CA VAL A 96 2.36 -5.14 24.54
C VAL A 96 3.54 -5.92 23.97
N MET A 97 4.22 -5.34 22.98
CA MET A 97 5.35 -5.96 22.27
C MET A 97 6.68 -5.76 23.01
N GLY A 98 7.78 -6.28 22.45
CA GLY A 98 9.13 -6.13 22.98
C GLY A 98 9.51 -7.07 24.13
N ASP A 99 10.77 -6.98 24.56
CA ASP A 99 11.38 -7.89 25.53
C ASP A 99 10.74 -7.86 26.92
N SER A 100 10.04 -6.78 27.26
CA SER A 100 9.30 -6.60 28.52
C SER A 100 7.78 -6.55 28.31
N GLY A 101 7.32 -6.94 27.12
CA GLY A 101 5.91 -6.99 26.76
C GLY A 101 5.13 -8.11 27.43
N TYR A 102 3.85 -8.22 27.09
CA TYR A 102 2.94 -9.25 27.58
C TYR A 102 1.66 -9.32 26.74
N VAL A 103 0.96 -10.46 26.82
CA VAL A 103 -0.47 -10.53 26.48
C VAL A 103 -1.26 -10.77 27.76
N ARG A 104 -2.23 -9.91 28.03
CA ARG A 104 -3.03 -9.93 29.27
C ARG A 104 -4.52 -9.99 28.95
N TRP A 105 -5.23 -10.89 29.62
CA TRP A 105 -6.68 -11.04 29.53
C TRP A 105 -7.35 -10.51 30.80
N GLU A 106 -8.40 -9.72 30.59
CA GLU A 106 -9.19 -9.14 31.66
C GLU A 106 -10.69 -9.40 31.44
N VAL A 107 -11.42 -9.52 32.54
CA VAL A 107 -12.88 -9.57 32.58
C VAL A 107 -13.36 -8.51 33.57
N GLU A 108 -14.19 -7.58 33.11
CA GLU A 108 -14.64 -6.42 33.92
C GLU A 108 -13.47 -5.65 34.56
N GLY A 109 -12.37 -5.51 33.81
CA GLY A 109 -11.14 -4.84 34.26
C GLY A 109 -10.32 -5.61 35.30
N GLN A 110 -10.69 -6.85 35.63
CA GLN A 110 -9.92 -7.73 36.51
C GLN A 110 -9.05 -8.67 35.69
N VAL A 111 -7.75 -8.74 36.01
CA VAL A 111 -6.80 -9.61 35.31
C VAL A 111 -7.04 -11.07 35.67
N ILE A 112 -7.25 -11.91 34.65
CA ILE A 112 -7.49 -13.35 34.84
C ILE A 112 -6.35 -14.22 34.31
N PHE A 113 -5.57 -13.73 33.34
CA PHE A 113 -4.45 -14.45 32.76
C PHE A 113 -3.45 -13.50 32.09
N GLU A 114 -2.17 -13.86 32.10
CA GLU A 114 -1.11 -13.11 31.44
C GLU A 114 -0.02 -14.04 30.93
N ILE A 115 0.49 -13.76 29.73
CA ILE A 115 1.71 -14.34 29.18
C ILE A 115 2.75 -13.23 29.08
N PRO A 116 3.72 -13.13 30.00
CA PRO A 116 4.81 -12.16 29.90
C PRO A 116 5.79 -12.58 28.80
N ALA A 117 6.44 -11.60 28.15
CA ALA A 117 7.45 -11.86 27.11
C ALA A 117 8.57 -12.78 27.60
N GLU A 118 8.95 -12.72 28.88
CA GLU A 118 9.93 -13.61 29.49
C GLU A 118 9.57 -15.10 29.37
N ALA A 119 8.28 -15.45 29.37
CA ALA A 119 7.84 -16.84 29.17
C ALA A 119 8.21 -17.38 27.78
N LEU A 120 8.36 -16.48 26.79
CA LEU A 120 8.72 -16.81 25.41
C LEU A 120 10.22 -16.66 25.14
N THR A 121 10.84 -15.60 25.68
CA THR A 121 12.24 -15.25 25.44
C THR A 121 13.21 -16.00 26.35
N ASN A 122 12.74 -16.41 27.54
CA ASN A 122 13.53 -17.17 28.51
C ASN A 122 12.73 -18.35 29.10
N PRO A 123 12.22 -19.26 28.25
CA PRO A 123 11.48 -20.41 28.72
C PRO A 123 12.37 -21.31 29.60
N PRO A 124 11.79 -22.04 30.57
CA PRO A 124 12.53 -23.03 31.36
C PRO A 124 13.31 -23.96 30.45
N GLN A 125 14.52 -24.32 30.86
CA GLN A 125 15.41 -25.14 30.04
C GLN A 125 15.71 -26.47 30.72
N ASP A 126 15.75 -27.53 29.93
CA ASP A 126 16.30 -28.82 30.36
C ASP A 126 17.84 -28.78 30.36
N THR A 127 18.49 -29.87 30.78
CA THR A 127 19.97 -29.96 30.81
C THR A 127 20.58 -29.73 29.43
N ALA A 128 19.88 -30.10 28.36
CA ALA A 128 20.33 -29.96 26.98
C ALA A 128 20.01 -28.58 26.38
N GLN A 129 19.29 -27.72 27.10
CA GLN A 129 18.88 -26.38 26.67
C GLN A 129 18.10 -26.40 25.34
N MET A 130 17.19 -27.37 25.19
CA MET A 130 16.50 -27.61 23.92
C MET A 130 15.26 -26.74 23.69
N ASN A 131 14.75 -26.07 24.73
CA ASN A 131 13.51 -25.31 24.58
C ASN A 131 13.79 -24.04 23.77
N PRO A 132 13.09 -23.82 22.65
CA PRO A 132 13.37 -22.71 21.75
C PRO A 132 13.05 -21.38 22.43
N LYS A 133 13.98 -20.43 22.34
CA LYS A 133 13.75 -19.04 22.73
C LYS A 133 13.09 -18.32 21.56
N LYS A 134 11.93 -17.71 21.82
CA LYS A 134 11.15 -16.96 20.84
C LYS A 134 11.16 -15.49 21.20
N ILE A 135 10.77 -14.63 20.25
CA ILE A 135 10.45 -13.24 20.55
C ILE A 135 9.01 -13.12 21.06
N MET A 136 8.69 -12.00 21.70
CA MET A 136 7.30 -11.62 21.91
C MET A 136 6.61 -11.51 20.54
N VAL A 137 5.32 -11.81 20.46
CA VAL A 137 4.63 -11.80 19.18
C VAL A 137 4.36 -10.35 18.76
N GLU A 138 4.94 -9.95 17.62
CA GLU A 138 4.87 -8.59 17.06
C GLU A 138 4.17 -8.57 15.68
N GLU A 139 3.75 -9.73 15.18
CA GLU A 139 3.10 -9.85 13.88
C GLU A 139 1.70 -9.19 13.88
N PRO A 140 1.27 -8.61 12.75
CA PRO A 140 -0.10 -8.13 12.60
C PRO A 140 -1.12 -9.24 12.83
N MET A 141 -2.13 -8.97 13.65
CA MET A 141 -3.20 -9.91 13.97
C MET A 141 -4.57 -9.36 13.61
N TYR A 142 -5.55 -10.27 13.57
CA TYR A 142 -6.96 -9.95 13.40
C TYR A 142 -7.76 -10.56 14.56
N ILE A 143 -8.89 -9.93 14.88
CA ILE A 143 -9.79 -10.38 15.95
C ILE A 143 -10.87 -11.26 15.33
N ILE A 144 -11.01 -12.48 15.86
CA ILE A 144 -12.08 -13.42 15.47
C ILE A 144 -12.99 -13.67 16.66
N PHE A 145 -14.29 -13.65 16.42
CA PHE A 145 -15.29 -14.18 17.35
C PHE A 145 -16.06 -15.30 16.66
N ASN A 146 -15.98 -16.51 17.18
CA ASN A 146 -16.71 -17.66 16.67
C ASN A 146 -17.37 -18.45 17.82
N VAL A 147 -18.43 -19.18 17.50
CA VAL A 147 -19.02 -20.18 18.40
C VAL A 147 -18.80 -21.53 17.76
N ALA A 148 -18.24 -22.46 18.52
CA ALA A 148 -17.98 -23.81 18.07
C ALA A 148 -18.25 -24.81 19.20
N LEU A 149 -18.65 -26.02 18.83
CA LEU A 149 -18.83 -27.15 19.73
C LEU A 149 -17.89 -28.26 19.28
N SER A 150 -17.01 -28.70 20.19
CA SER A 150 -16.03 -29.74 19.92
C SER A 150 -15.82 -30.59 21.16
N SER A 151 -15.93 -31.91 21.00
CA SER A 151 -15.62 -32.87 22.06
C SER A 151 -14.16 -32.78 22.52
N THR A 152 -13.25 -32.32 21.65
CA THR A 152 -11.83 -32.10 21.97
C THR A 152 -11.63 -30.92 22.91
N TRP A 153 -12.54 -29.95 22.91
CA TRP A 153 -12.53 -28.79 23.82
C TRP A 153 -13.47 -29.00 25.03
N GLY A 154 -13.74 -30.27 25.36
CA GLY A 154 -14.53 -30.63 26.55
C GLY A 154 -16.02 -30.27 26.47
N SER A 155 -16.53 -29.89 25.30
CA SER A 155 -17.93 -29.48 25.10
C SER A 155 -18.63 -30.41 24.11
N SER A 156 -19.64 -31.14 24.56
CA SER A 156 -20.47 -31.98 23.70
C SER A 156 -21.94 -31.85 24.10
N PRO A 157 -22.88 -31.90 23.13
CA PRO A 157 -24.28 -32.04 23.47
C PRO A 157 -24.50 -33.38 24.21
N PRO A 158 -25.54 -33.48 25.04
CA PRO A 158 -25.86 -34.75 25.68
C PRO A 158 -25.98 -35.88 24.65
N HIS A 159 -25.52 -37.08 25.03
CA HIS A 159 -25.52 -38.28 24.19
C HIS A 159 -24.80 -38.16 22.83
N ALA A 160 -23.86 -37.21 22.68
CA ALA A 160 -23.04 -37.08 21.47
C ALA A 160 -22.43 -38.42 21.02
N GLY A 161 -22.58 -38.74 19.74
CA GLY A 161 -22.05 -39.98 19.14
C GLY A 161 -22.87 -41.25 19.42
N THR A 162 -23.90 -41.20 20.27
CA THR A 162 -24.71 -42.38 20.65
C THR A 162 -26.19 -42.27 20.27
N GLY A 163 -26.67 -41.07 19.90
CA GLY A 163 -28.06 -40.88 19.48
C GLY A 163 -28.48 -39.43 19.38
N SER A 164 -29.78 -39.17 19.60
CA SER A 164 -30.31 -37.82 19.66
C SER A 164 -29.81 -37.09 20.91
N CYS A 165 -29.74 -35.75 20.85
CA CYS A 165 -29.38 -34.93 22.00
C CYS A 165 -30.19 -35.30 23.26
N ARG A 166 -31.49 -35.60 23.14
CA ARG A 166 -32.36 -35.92 24.28
C ARG A 166 -32.24 -37.37 24.77
N GLY A 167 -31.43 -38.21 24.13
CA GLY A 167 -31.39 -39.64 24.44
C GLY A 167 -32.77 -40.28 24.26
N ASP A 168 -33.27 -40.91 25.32
CA ASP A 168 -34.62 -41.48 25.41
C ASP A 168 -35.70 -40.48 25.91
N GLY A 169 -35.29 -39.25 26.25
CA GLY A 169 -36.15 -38.17 26.73
C GLY A 169 -36.53 -38.25 28.22
N SER A 170 -35.97 -39.19 28.99
CA SER A 170 -36.29 -39.35 30.42
C SER A 170 -35.59 -38.36 31.35
N SER A 171 -34.45 -37.82 30.93
CA SER A 171 -33.65 -36.86 31.70
C SER A 171 -34.14 -35.42 31.52
N SER A 172 -34.62 -34.80 32.61
CA SER A 172 -35.04 -33.41 32.59
C SER A 172 -33.89 -32.44 32.30
N GLU A 173 -32.67 -32.79 32.70
CA GLU A 173 -31.47 -31.99 32.47
C GLU A 173 -31.06 -32.02 30.98
N ASP A 174 -30.97 -33.21 30.39
CA ASP A 174 -30.63 -33.35 28.96
C ASP A 174 -31.68 -32.65 28.09
N ASN A 175 -32.96 -32.83 28.42
CA ASN A 175 -34.04 -32.13 27.72
C ASN A 175 -33.88 -30.61 27.77
N ALA A 176 -33.57 -30.03 28.94
CA ALA A 176 -33.38 -28.58 29.09
C ALA A 176 -32.17 -28.06 28.29
N ILE A 177 -31.06 -28.79 28.28
CA ILE A 177 -29.88 -28.45 27.47
C ILE A 177 -30.23 -28.50 25.98
N CYS A 178 -30.91 -29.56 25.54
CA CYS A 178 -31.30 -29.73 24.14
C CYS A 178 -32.37 -28.75 23.68
N ASP A 179 -33.24 -28.28 24.58
CA ASP A 179 -34.23 -27.23 24.33
C ASP A 179 -33.60 -25.83 24.18
N SER A 180 -32.37 -25.66 24.67
CA SER A 180 -31.65 -24.38 24.60
C SER A 180 -31.04 -24.07 23.23
N PHE A 181 -31.10 -25.02 22.28
CA PHE A 181 -30.61 -24.82 20.91
C PHE A 181 -31.70 -24.19 20.00
N PRO A 182 -31.32 -23.28 19.07
CA PRO A 182 -29.97 -22.75 18.85
C PRO A 182 -29.54 -21.74 19.93
N MET A 183 -28.28 -21.82 20.33
CA MET A 183 -27.65 -20.85 21.23
C MET A 183 -27.00 -19.72 20.40
N TYR A 184 -26.91 -18.52 20.97
CA TYR A 184 -26.38 -17.34 20.31
C TYR A 184 -25.30 -16.67 21.15
N MET A 185 -24.16 -16.38 20.56
CA MET A 185 -23.21 -15.39 21.09
C MET A 185 -23.62 -14.02 20.59
N LYS A 186 -23.79 -13.06 21.50
CA LYS A 186 -24.17 -11.69 21.19
C LYS A 186 -23.01 -10.76 21.51
N ILE A 187 -22.74 -9.83 20.61
CA ILE A 187 -21.70 -8.82 20.75
C ILE A 187 -22.40 -7.47 20.64
N ASP A 188 -22.32 -6.65 21.69
CA ASP A 188 -22.88 -5.30 21.69
C ASP A 188 -21.96 -4.32 20.95
N TYR A 189 -20.68 -4.32 21.32
CA TYR A 189 -19.66 -3.51 20.66
C TYR A 189 -18.28 -4.16 20.72
N ILE A 190 -17.40 -3.69 19.83
CA ILE A 190 -15.96 -3.98 19.83
C ILE A 190 -15.23 -2.65 19.83
N ARG A 191 -14.17 -2.54 20.63
CA ARG A 191 -13.26 -1.39 20.62
C ARG A 191 -11.84 -1.90 20.46
N LEU A 192 -11.09 -1.25 19.57
CA LEU A 192 -9.67 -1.47 19.38
C LEU A 192 -8.95 -0.16 19.72
N TYR A 193 -7.92 -0.28 20.53
CA TYR A 193 -7.10 0.84 20.98
C TYR A 193 -5.68 0.63 20.48
N GLN A 194 -5.04 1.72 20.09
CA GLN A 194 -3.61 1.77 19.79
C GLN A 194 -3.02 2.88 20.64
N ASP A 195 -1.87 2.62 21.24
CA ASP A 195 -1.10 3.66 21.90
C ASP A 195 -0.46 4.55 20.82
N THR A 196 -0.66 5.85 20.95
CA THR A 196 -0.15 6.86 20.01
C THR A 196 0.79 7.85 20.70
N SER A 197 1.27 7.53 21.90
CA SER A 197 2.24 8.38 22.59
C SER A 197 3.58 8.40 21.86
N ASP A 198 4.36 9.46 22.03
CA ASP A 198 5.67 9.61 21.36
C ASP A 198 6.71 8.56 21.80
N ASN A 199 6.45 7.83 22.89
CA ASN A 199 7.33 6.84 23.48
C ASN A 199 6.84 5.40 23.29
N THR A 200 5.84 5.18 22.45
CA THR A 200 5.32 3.84 22.14
C THR A 200 6.12 3.18 21.02
N ASP A 201 6.34 1.87 21.13
CA ASP A 201 6.93 1.05 20.06
C ASP A 201 5.86 0.56 19.06
N MET A 202 4.58 0.88 19.29
CA MET A 202 3.49 0.52 18.38
C MET A 202 3.59 1.30 17.06
N ALA A 203 3.63 0.57 15.95
CA ALA A 203 3.61 1.15 14.61
C ALA A 203 2.24 0.98 13.96
N ILE A 204 1.77 2.04 13.28
CA ILE A 204 0.48 2.07 12.60
C ILE A 204 0.72 2.14 11.10
N GLY A 205 0.13 1.22 10.35
CA GLY A 205 0.17 1.19 8.90
C GLY A 205 0.32 -0.22 8.35
N CYS A 206 0.23 -0.36 7.03
CA CYS A 206 0.38 -1.65 6.36
C CYS A 206 1.84 -2.07 6.15
N ASP A 207 2.78 -1.11 6.17
CA ASP A 207 4.21 -1.35 5.92
C ASP A 207 5.09 -0.38 6.72
N PRO A 208 5.02 -0.40 8.06
CA PRO A 208 5.85 0.48 8.88
C PRO A 208 7.32 0.07 8.79
N SER A 209 8.25 1.03 8.90
CA SER A 209 9.68 0.75 8.79
C SER A 209 10.23 -0.22 9.85
N SER A 210 9.57 -0.31 11.02
CA SER A 210 9.92 -1.28 12.05
C SER A 210 9.46 -2.71 11.73
N HIS A 211 8.41 -2.85 10.90
CA HIS A 211 7.85 -4.14 10.48
C HIS A 211 7.53 -4.07 8.98
N PRO A 212 8.55 -4.23 8.10
CA PRO A 212 8.43 -4.06 6.65
C PRO A 212 7.62 -5.21 6.03
N THR A 213 6.31 -5.17 6.28
CA THR A 213 5.36 -6.23 5.99
C THR A 213 5.21 -6.42 4.48
N LYS A 214 5.37 -5.35 3.69
CA LYS A 214 5.39 -5.45 2.22
C LYS A 214 6.52 -6.35 1.76
N GLN A 215 7.75 -6.06 2.20
CA GLN A 215 8.93 -6.85 1.82
C GLN A 215 8.80 -8.30 2.32
N TRP A 216 8.28 -8.51 3.53
CA TRP A 216 8.03 -9.85 4.05
C TRP A 216 7.07 -10.66 3.19
N ILE A 217 5.94 -10.07 2.76
CA ILE A 217 4.98 -10.74 1.88
C ILE A 217 5.61 -11.02 0.51
N GLU A 218 6.38 -10.08 -0.05
CA GLU A 218 7.08 -10.26 -1.32
C GLU A 218 8.12 -11.39 -1.26
N ASP A 219 8.89 -11.46 -0.18
CA ASP A 219 9.92 -12.49 0.04
C ASP A 219 9.33 -13.87 0.34
N ASN A 220 8.07 -13.94 0.80
CA ASN A 220 7.35 -15.17 1.16
C ASN A 220 6.06 -15.34 0.35
N ILE A 221 6.02 -14.87 -0.89
CA ILE A 221 4.78 -14.75 -1.69
C ILE A 221 4.04 -16.08 -1.88
N ASP A 222 4.78 -17.20 -1.89
CA ASP A 222 4.23 -18.55 -2.00
C ASP A 222 3.33 -18.93 -0.80
N ASP A 223 3.53 -18.31 0.38
CA ASP A 223 2.68 -18.53 1.56
C ASP A 223 1.37 -17.73 1.52
N TYR A 224 1.35 -16.65 0.72
CA TYR A 224 0.20 -15.73 0.62
C TYR A 224 -0.61 -15.93 -0.65
N THR A 225 -0.18 -16.84 -1.53
CA THR A 225 -0.79 -16.98 -2.85
C THR A 225 -1.09 -18.42 -3.19
N ASP A 226 -2.28 -18.64 -3.73
CA ASP A 226 -2.69 -19.94 -4.26
C ASP A 226 -3.65 -19.74 -5.44
N THR A 227 -4.29 -20.82 -5.90
CA THR A 227 -5.24 -20.75 -7.02
C THR A 227 -6.50 -19.96 -6.71
N ASP A 228 -6.91 -19.87 -5.44
CA ASP A 228 -8.10 -19.16 -4.98
C ASP A 228 -7.77 -17.72 -4.52
N ASN A 229 -6.51 -17.45 -4.16
CA ASN A 229 -5.97 -16.15 -3.78
C ASN A 229 -4.73 -15.76 -4.62
N PRO A 230 -4.89 -15.40 -5.90
CA PRO A 230 -3.76 -15.07 -6.77
C PRO A 230 -3.15 -13.70 -6.43
N TYR A 231 -1.82 -13.60 -6.51
CA TYR A 231 -1.13 -12.31 -6.46
C TYR A 231 -1.52 -11.44 -7.65
N THR A 232 -2.40 -10.47 -7.42
CA THR A 232 -2.94 -9.61 -8.46
C THR A 232 -2.54 -8.18 -8.17
N ALA A 233 -1.74 -7.60 -9.06
CA ALA A 233 -1.44 -6.18 -9.01
C ALA A 233 -2.73 -5.36 -9.22
N VAL A 234 -2.98 -4.42 -8.32
CA VAL A 234 -4.15 -3.53 -8.39
C VAL A 234 -3.71 -2.20 -8.98
N SER A 235 -4.33 -1.79 -10.08
CA SER A 235 -4.18 -0.44 -10.66
C SER A 235 -5.28 0.47 -10.11
N GLY A 236 -4.90 1.47 -9.32
CA GLY A 236 -5.84 2.39 -8.67
C GLY A 236 -6.50 1.79 -7.42
N MET A 237 -7.66 2.31 -7.04
CA MET A 237 -8.47 1.88 -5.89
C MET A 237 -7.88 2.19 -4.49
N ALA A 238 -6.73 2.85 -4.37
CA ALA A 238 -6.35 3.44 -3.09
C ALA A 238 -7.35 4.54 -2.70
N PHE A 239 -7.57 4.70 -1.39
CA PHE A 239 -8.32 5.83 -0.86
C PHE A 239 -7.61 7.15 -1.19
N CYS A 240 -8.37 8.13 -1.64
CA CYS A 240 -7.89 9.46 -1.98
C CYS A 240 -8.88 10.54 -1.56
N THR A 241 -8.34 11.76 -1.41
CA THR A 241 -9.10 12.99 -1.14
C THR A 241 -8.94 14.02 -2.26
N SER A 242 -7.86 13.94 -3.03
CA SER A 242 -7.56 14.82 -4.15
C SER A 242 -6.77 14.08 -5.23
N ASP A 243 -6.68 14.64 -6.44
CA ASP A 243 -5.90 14.04 -7.53
C ASP A 243 -4.40 13.87 -7.17
N ASP A 244 -3.89 14.71 -6.27
CA ASP A 244 -2.50 14.65 -5.80
C ASP A 244 -2.18 13.35 -5.05
N ASP A 245 -3.19 12.71 -4.45
CA ASP A 245 -3.07 11.40 -3.78
C ASP A 245 -2.79 10.24 -4.77
N CYS A 246 -3.09 10.47 -6.06
CA CYS A 246 -3.13 9.47 -7.11
C CYS A 246 -2.14 9.75 -8.24
N THR A 247 -1.24 10.70 -8.06
CA THR A 247 -0.25 11.06 -9.08
C THR A 247 1.16 11.12 -8.51
N VAL A 248 2.16 10.83 -9.34
CA VAL A 248 3.55 11.13 -8.98
C VAL A 248 3.70 12.65 -8.88
N GLY A 249 4.19 13.15 -7.75
CA GLY A 249 4.27 14.59 -7.41
C GLY A 249 5.24 15.43 -8.25
N VAL A 250 5.53 15.03 -9.50
CA VAL A 250 6.33 15.80 -10.45
C VAL A 250 5.40 16.55 -11.40
N SER A 251 5.59 17.87 -11.47
CA SER A 251 4.63 18.88 -11.94
C SER A 251 4.23 18.84 -13.43
N SER A 252 4.50 17.77 -14.17
CA SER A 252 4.18 17.64 -15.59
C SER A 252 3.52 16.33 -16.00
N VAL A 253 3.40 15.34 -15.10
CA VAL A 253 2.86 14.02 -15.42
C VAL A 253 1.74 13.68 -14.46
N ILE A 254 0.52 13.61 -14.97
CA ILE A 254 -0.66 13.14 -14.24
C ILE A 254 -0.77 11.64 -14.51
N THR A 255 -0.63 10.84 -13.46
CA THR A 255 -0.63 9.37 -13.57
C THR A 255 -1.92 8.74 -13.06
N GLY A 256 -2.71 9.48 -12.29
CA GLY A 256 -4.04 9.12 -11.86
C GLY A 256 -4.82 10.33 -11.35
N SER A 257 -6.09 10.09 -11.03
CA SER A 257 -7.03 11.08 -10.49
C SER A 257 -7.89 10.46 -9.40
N CYS A 258 -8.41 11.28 -8.49
CA CYS A 258 -9.30 10.84 -7.44
C CYS A 258 -10.75 10.91 -7.91
N ASN A 259 -11.41 9.76 -8.03
CA ASN A 259 -12.77 9.69 -8.52
C ASN A 259 -13.79 10.14 -7.44
N SER A 260 -15.07 10.21 -7.83
CA SER A 260 -16.17 10.64 -6.95
C SER A 260 -16.40 9.72 -5.74
N ASP A 261 -15.92 8.48 -5.78
CA ASP A 261 -16.05 7.51 -4.70
C ASP A 261 -14.87 7.58 -3.70
N GLY A 262 -13.96 8.54 -3.90
CA GLY A 262 -12.74 8.69 -3.10
C GLY A 262 -11.77 7.55 -3.35
N ARG A 263 -11.62 7.13 -4.62
CA ARG A 263 -10.70 6.09 -5.06
C ARG A 263 -9.83 6.58 -6.22
N CYS A 264 -8.55 6.20 -6.20
CA CYS A 264 -7.64 6.50 -7.30
C CYS A 264 -8.05 5.75 -8.58
N GLU A 265 -8.04 6.45 -9.69
CA GLU A 265 -8.25 5.91 -11.04
C GLU A 265 -7.04 6.31 -11.89
N CYS A 266 -6.36 5.31 -12.48
CA CYS A 266 -5.13 5.55 -13.23
C CYS A 266 -5.45 6.19 -14.59
N ALA A 267 -4.63 7.17 -14.98
CA ALA A 267 -4.86 7.96 -16.18
C ALA A 267 -4.66 7.15 -17.47
N SER A 268 -3.88 6.07 -17.42
CA SER A 268 -3.67 5.13 -18.51
C SER A 268 -3.19 3.77 -18.01
N ASP A 269 -3.22 2.77 -18.91
CA ASP A 269 -2.64 1.43 -18.68
C ASP A 269 -1.10 1.45 -18.56
N SER A 270 -0.46 2.61 -18.68
CA SER A 270 0.99 2.76 -18.45
C SER A 270 1.32 2.93 -16.96
N TRP A 271 0.30 3.19 -16.14
CA TRP A 271 0.43 3.42 -14.71
C TRP A 271 -0.39 2.39 -13.94
N THR A 272 0.19 1.90 -12.86
CA THR A 272 -0.37 0.87 -11.99
C THR A 272 -0.03 1.16 -10.54
N GLY A 273 -0.32 0.21 -9.67
CA GLY A 273 -0.26 0.33 -8.23
C GLY A 273 -1.50 1.03 -7.67
N PRO A 274 -1.76 0.91 -6.36
CA PRO A 274 -3.00 1.39 -5.77
C PRO A 274 -3.24 2.90 -5.94
N ARG A 275 -2.14 3.68 -6.00
CA ARG A 275 -2.15 5.14 -6.19
C ARG A 275 -1.72 5.57 -7.60
N CYS A 276 -1.61 4.65 -8.55
CA CYS A 276 -1.20 4.97 -9.92
C CYS A 276 0.19 5.61 -10.03
N THR A 277 1.07 5.34 -9.07
CA THR A 277 2.42 5.93 -8.98
C THR A 277 3.51 5.01 -9.54
N GLU A 278 3.16 3.80 -9.95
CA GLU A 278 4.10 2.82 -10.48
C GLU A 278 3.94 2.72 -11.98
N ALA A 279 5.04 2.71 -12.73
CA ALA A 279 4.99 2.43 -14.16
C ALA A 279 4.78 0.92 -14.36
N VAL A 280 3.90 0.55 -15.29
CA VAL A 280 3.73 -0.86 -15.65
C VAL A 280 5.04 -1.38 -16.26
N SER A 281 5.66 -2.36 -15.61
CA SER A 281 6.82 -3.06 -16.16
C SER A 281 6.34 -4.07 -17.21
N THR A 282 6.49 -3.74 -18.49
CA THR A 282 6.23 -4.68 -19.59
C THR A 282 7.45 -5.55 -19.86
N SER A 283 7.22 -6.87 -19.97
CA SER A 283 8.12 -7.79 -20.68
C SER A 283 8.24 -7.36 -22.14
N ASP A 284 9.42 -6.84 -22.53
CA ASP A 284 10.05 -6.57 -23.83
C ASP A 284 9.25 -6.22 -25.12
N ASP A 285 7.92 -6.36 -25.23
CA ASP A 285 7.21 -6.27 -26.52
C ASP A 285 6.22 -5.10 -26.68
N ASP A 286 5.83 -4.40 -25.61
CA ASP A 286 4.87 -3.29 -25.75
C ASP A 286 5.53 -1.91 -25.58
N ASN A 287 5.77 -1.28 -26.73
CA ASN A 287 6.24 0.11 -26.79
C ASN A 287 5.14 1.06 -26.31
N LEU A 288 5.24 1.58 -25.09
CA LEU A 288 4.51 2.79 -24.73
C LEU A 288 5.34 3.76 -23.88
N PHE A 289 6.34 4.37 -24.53
CA PHE A 289 6.82 5.68 -24.14
C PHE A 289 6.85 6.61 -25.36
N GLY A 290 5.86 7.49 -25.45
CA GLY A 290 5.78 8.55 -26.46
C GLY A 290 4.35 8.83 -26.96
N PRO A 291 4.08 10.06 -27.44
CA PRO A 291 2.81 10.37 -28.08
C PRO A 291 2.57 9.43 -29.28
N PRO A 292 1.30 9.12 -29.61
CA PRO A 292 0.97 8.13 -30.64
C PRO A 292 1.79 8.37 -31.92
N ILE A 293 2.40 7.32 -32.48
CA ILE A 293 3.31 7.43 -33.64
C ILE A 293 2.70 8.25 -34.78
N LEU A 294 1.38 8.12 -35.00
CA LEU A 294 0.64 8.91 -35.99
C LEU A 294 0.70 10.42 -35.73
N VAL A 295 0.56 10.85 -34.47
CA VAL A 295 0.64 12.27 -34.08
C VAL A 295 2.06 12.79 -34.31
N SER A 296 3.07 12.01 -33.93
CA SER A 296 4.48 12.36 -34.13
C SER A 296 4.84 12.49 -35.62
N ILE A 297 4.33 11.60 -36.47
CA ILE A 297 4.51 11.67 -37.93
C ILE A 297 3.83 12.91 -38.50
N LEU A 298 2.60 13.23 -38.08
CA LEU A 298 1.88 14.41 -38.57
C LEU A 298 2.60 15.72 -38.23
N VAL A 299 3.14 15.83 -37.02
CA VAL A 299 3.94 17.00 -36.59
C VAL A 299 5.23 17.10 -37.41
N ALA A 300 5.94 15.98 -37.62
CA ALA A 300 7.15 15.97 -38.44
C ALA A 300 6.89 16.40 -39.89
N VAL A 301 5.80 15.92 -40.50
CA VAL A 301 5.38 16.31 -41.86
C VAL A 301 5.04 17.79 -41.92
N ALA A 302 4.34 18.33 -40.92
CA ALA A 302 4.00 19.75 -40.86
C ALA A 302 5.26 20.63 -40.77
N ILE A 303 6.25 20.26 -39.95
CA ILE A 303 7.52 20.98 -39.82
C ILE A 303 8.29 20.96 -41.15
N ILE A 304 8.36 19.81 -41.81
CA ILE A 304 9.03 19.68 -43.12
C ILE A 304 8.32 20.53 -44.17
N ALA A 305 6.98 20.53 -44.20
CA ALA A 305 6.21 21.35 -45.14
C ALA A 305 6.47 22.85 -44.93
N ILE A 306 6.48 23.31 -43.68
CA ILE A 306 6.78 24.71 -43.33
C ILE A 306 8.20 25.07 -43.78
N ALA A 307 9.19 24.22 -43.51
CA ALA A 307 10.57 24.45 -43.93
C ALA A 307 10.71 24.54 -45.46
N VAL A 308 10.03 23.65 -46.20
CA VAL A 308 10.02 23.68 -47.67
C VAL A 308 9.34 24.96 -48.19
N CYS A 309 8.21 25.37 -47.61
CA CYS A 309 7.54 26.62 -47.97
C CYS A 309 8.46 27.84 -47.76
N ILE A 310 9.21 27.89 -46.65
CA ILE A 310 10.17 28.97 -46.36
C ILE A 310 11.30 28.97 -47.40
N ILE A 311 11.85 27.81 -47.75
CA ILE A 311 12.93 27.69 -48.75
C ILE A 311 12.45 28.12 -50.14
N VAL A 312 11.24 27.70 -50.55
CA VAL A 312 10.65 28.09 -51.84
C VAL A 312 10.38 29.59 -51.88
N TYR A 313 9.82 30.15 -50.80
CA TYR A 313 9.59 31.59 -50.68
C TYR A 313 10.90 32.39 -50.81
N LYS A 314 11.95 31.98 -50.10
CA LYS A 314 13.28 32.63 -50.17
C LYS A 314 13.92 32.51 -51.55
N ARG A 315 13.76 31.38 -52.23
CA ARG A 315 14.23 31.23 -53.63
C ARG A 315 13.44 32.09 -54.61
N TRP A 316 12.14 32.23 -54.41
CA TRP A 316 11.29 33.08 -55.25
C TRP A 316 11.62 34.56 -55.07
N GLU A 317 11.85 35.00 -53.82
CA GLU A 317 12.32 36.34 -53.46
C GLU A 317 13.67 36.64 -54.11
N ALA A 318 14.65 35.72 -54.01
CA ALA A 318 15.97 35.88 -54.64
C ALA A 318 15.87 35.96 -56.18
N LYS A 319 15.04 35.12 -56.81
CA LYS A 319 14.83 35.14 -58.26
C LYS A 319 14.14 36.43 -58.72
N SER A 320 13.16 36.92 -57.95
CA SER A 320 12.50 38.21 -58.20
C SER A 320 13.49 39.37 -58.06
N MET A 321 14.41 39.33 -57.08
CA MET A 321 15.43 40.37 -56.93
C MET A 321 16.44 40.35 -58.08
N SER A 322 16.94 39.18 -58.49
CA SER A 322 17.86 39.09 -59.64
C SER A 322 17.22 39.57 -60.95
N ALA A 323 15.92 39.29 -61.16
CA ALA A 323 15.19 39.80 -62.32
C ALA A 323 15.03 41.33 -62.30
N ARG A 324 14.81 41.92 -61.12
CA ARG A 324 14.74 43.39 -60.94
C ARG A 324 16.10 44.06 -61.19
N ILE A 325 17.20 43.44 -60.75
CA ILE A 325 18.57 43.94 -60.98
C ILE A 325 18.91 43.92 -62.48
N GLN A 326 18.63 42.82 -63.19
CA GLN A 326 18.85 42.75 -64.64
C GLN A 326 17.99 43.75 -65.43
N ALA A 327 16.74 43.98 -64.99
CA ALA A 327 15.89 45.00 -65.60
C ALA A 327 16.42 46.43 -65.37
N GLN A 328 17.02 46.70 -64.22
CA GLN A 328 17.68 47.98 -63.94
C GLN A 328 18.97 48.18 -64.75
N GLU A 329 19.77 47.14 -64.95
CA GLU A 329 20.97 47.19 -65.80
C GLU A 329 20.60 47.48 -67.27
N GLN A 330 19.58 46.79 -67.80
CA GLN A 330 19.09 47.05 -69.17
C GLN A 330 18.49 48.46 -69.32
N ALA A 331 17.80 48.96 -68.30
CA ALA A 331 17.29 50.34 -68.30
C ALA A 331 18.45 51.36 -68.26
N ALA A 332 19.50 51.10 -67.49
CA ALA A 332 20.69 51.94 -67.41
C ALA A 332 21.49 51.96 -68.73
N GLU A 333 21.57 50.83 -69.44
CA GLU A 333 22.16 50.78 -70.79
C GLU A 333 21.34 51.53 -71.84
N ARG A 334 20.01 51.42 -71.83
CA ARG A 334 19.15 52.23 -72.72
C ARG A 334 19.29 53.73 -72.46
N VAL A 335 19.46 54.14 -71.21
CA VAL A 335 19.72 55.55 -70.87
C VAL A 335 21.11 56.00 -71.37
N LYS A 336 22.13 55.14 -71.33
CA LYS A 336 23.45 55.42 -71.93
C LYS A 336 23.37 55.58 -73.45
N GLU A 337 22.61 54.72 -74.15
CA GLU A 337 22.36 54.82 -75.59
C GLU A 337 21.58 56.10 -75.96
N LEU A 338 20.56 56.46 -75.17
CA LEU A 338 19.81 57.72 -75.31
C LEU A 338 20.69 58.96 -75.06
N ASN A 339 21.59 58.92 -74.09
CA ASN A 339 22.56 60.00 -73.85
C ASN A 339 23.63 60.10 -74.96
N LYS A 340 24.02 58.98 -75.56
CA LYS A 340 24.95 58.93 -76.70
C LYS A 340 24.30 59.49 -77.98
N THR A 341 23.00 59.23 -78.18
CA THR A 341 22.21 59.83 -79.27
C THR A 341 21.87 61.30 -79.03
N ALA A 342 21.65 61.72 -77.78
CA ALA A 342 21.50 63.13 -77.42
C ALA A 342 22.80 63.95 -77.60
N SER A 343 23.97 63.35 -77.30
CA SER A 343 25.30 63.94 -77.56
C SER A 343 25.57 64.17 -79.05
N MET A 344 24.99 63.34 -79.94
CA MET A 344 25.05 63.55 -81.40
C MET A 344 24.08 64.62 -81.92
N MET A 345 23.17 65.15 -81.09
CA MET A 345 22.21 66.20 -81.47
C MET A 345 22.48 67.56 -80.81
N THR A 346 23.65 67.76 -80.20
CA THR A 346 24.02 69.04 -79.56
C THR A 346 25.29 69.67 -80.15
N GLU A 347 25.40 69.72 -81.48
CA GLU A 347 26.05 70.85 -82.17
C GLU A 347 24.98 71.88 -82.57
N ALA A 348 24.37 72.54 -81.58
CA ALA A 348 23.74 73.85 -81.78
C ALA A 348 23.41 74.48 -80.42
N SER A 349 24.07 75.61 -80.15
CA SER A 349 23.62 76.68 -79.25
C SER A 349 23.81 76.51 -77.72
N GLY A 350 24.89 77.11 -77.20
CA GLY A 350 24.78 78.37 -76.46
C GLY A 350 24.17 78.41 -75.04
N THR A 351 25.07 78.45 -74.05
CA THR A 351 25.16 79.49 -72.98
C THR A 351 24.60 79.21 -71.56
N LYS A 352 25.55 79.18 -70.59
CA LYS A 352 25.62 79.66 -69.18
C LYS A 352 24.84 79.03 -67.99
N GLY A 353 25.65 78.61 -67.00
CA GLY A 353 25.55 78.92 -65.55
C GLY A 353 24.76 77.91 -64.71
N GLU A 354 25.07 77.56 -63.47
CA GLU A 354 26.14 77.84 -62.50
C GLU A 354 25.83 76.95 -61.26
N LYS A 355 26.86 76.39 -60.59
CA LYS A 355 26.91 75.93 -59.16
C LYS A 355 25.96 74.79 -58.70
N SER A 356 26.26 73.94 -57.71
CA SER A 356 27.44 73.44 -56.99
C SER A 356 26.93 72.44 -55.94
N ALA A 357 27.83 71.58 -55.43
CA ALA A 357 27.80 70.89 -54.13
C ALA A 357 27.04 69.54 -53.97
N SER A 358 27.83 68.47 -54.13
CA SER A 358 28.07 67.32 -53.23
C SER A 358 27.39 67.29 -51.85
N VAL A 359 27.09 66.08 -51.34
CA VAL A 359 27.79 65.48 -50.16
C VAL A 359 27.23 64.10 -49.74
N LEU A 360 28.16 63.14 -49.71
CA LEU A 360 28.48 62.04 -48.78
C LEU A 360 27.56 60.84 -48.43
N PHE A 361 28.26 59.71 -48.57
CA PHE A 361 28.12 58.36 -48.03
C PHE A 361 28.38 58.24 -46.52
N ASN A 362 27.85 57.14 -45.96
CA ASN A 362 28.40 56.16 -45.00
C ASN A 362 27.27 55.73 -44.03
N GLY A 363 27.14 54.48 -43.59
CA GLY A 363 28.06 53.35 -43.58
C GLY A 363 27.93 52.65 -42.22
N ASP A 364 27.78 51.33 -42.29
CA ASP A 364 28.11 50.30 -41.28
C ASP A 364 27.24 50.06 -40.03
N ALA A 365 26.52 48.94 -40.10
CA ALA A 365 26.81 47.62 -39.49
C ALA A 365 27.35 47.51 -38.04
N SER A 366 26.74 46.55 -37.33
CA SER A 366 27.32 45.49 -36.49
C SER A 366 26.91 45.50 -35.01
N GLY A 367 26.62 44.29 -34.50
CA GLY A 367 27.13 43.90 -33.18
C GLY A 367 26.11 43.38 -32.17
N SER A 368 26.15 42.08 -31.95
CA SER A 368 25.42 41.28 -30.96
C SER A 368 25.85 41.50 -29.50
N LYS A 369 24.96 41.21 -28.53
CA LYS A 369 25.12 40.09 -27.57
C LYS A 369 23.98 40.04 -26.53
N LEU A 370 23.81 38.81 -26.04
CA LEU A 370 22.86 38.31 -25.05
C LEU A 370 22.94 39.04 -23.70
N ASP A 371 21.83 39.04 -22.95
CA ASP A 371 21.88 38.51 -21.58
C ASP A 371 20.53 37.95 -21.12
N MET A 372 20.65 36.82 -20.44
CA MET A 372 19.61 35.99 -19.82
C MET A 372 19.39 36.49 -18.39
N LYS A 373 18.15 36.58 -17.94
CA LYS A 373 17.83 36.74 -16.52
C LYS A 373 16.62 35.90 -16.15
N GLU A 374 16.90 34.86 -15.38
CA GLU A 374 15.96 34.10 -14.57
C GLU A 374 15.50 34.98 -13.40
N ASP A 375 14.22 34.91 -13.04
CA ASP A 375 13.72 35.30 -11.72
C ASP A 375 12.75 34.20 -11.25
N TYR A 376 13.23 33.41 -10.28
CA TYR A 376 12.41 32.59 -9.39
C TYR A 376 11.88 33.49 -8.27
N ASN A 377 10.59 33.42 -7.97
CA ASN A 377 10.07 33.79 -6.66
C ASN A 377 8.94 32.85 -6.24
N ALA A 378 9.13 32.29 -5.05
CA ALA A 378 8.25 31.43 -4.28
C ALA A 378 6.99 32.16 -3.78
N ASN A 379 5.92 31.40 -3.49
CA ASN A 379 5.32 31.30 -2.15
C ASN A 379 3.93 30.63 -2.16
N PHE A 380 3.61 30.10 -0.97
CA PHE A 380 2.32 29.65 -0.38
C PHE A 380 2.01 28.15 -0.49
N ALA A 381 1.55 27.47 0.55
CA ALA A 381 1.60 27.56 2.03
C ALA A 381 0.80 26.34 2.52
#